data_AF-A0A5P2FZF7-F1
#
_entry.id   AF-A0A5P2FZF7-F1
#
_cell.length_a   1.000
_cell.length_b   1.000
_cell.length_c   1.000
_cell.angle_alpha   90.00
_cell.angle_beta   90.00
_cell.angle_gamma   90.00
#
_symmetry.space_group_name_H-M   'P 1'
#
loop_
_entity.id
_entity.type
_entity.pdbx_description
1 polymer ?
#
loop_
_entity_poly.entity_id
_entity_poly.type
_entity_poly.pdbx_seq_one_letter_code
_entity_poly.pdbx_strand_id
1 'polypeptide(L)'
;MKQTLQNMYGAYTTLENGYNKVKDVTSGNYSLHQVFLDGLLAVSPTIKNYVHVADIISDEAKILSEYKSALSGFKSSSFFKTKELDYISGVYTKIVDGSVSNLDALVMVLTANQTRMSDDERLTEIDRIYNDMEDKLNSVRNFNKKAKSILTQRKSLQSDHSTQQKLNKAY
;
A
#
# COMPACT_ATOMS: atom_id res chain seq x y z
N MET A 1 -28.77 -13.43 1.80
CA MET A 1 -27.61 -12.66 2.31
C MET A 1 -26.42 -13.56 2.66
N LYS A 2 -26.52 -14.51 3.61
CA LYS A 2 -25.40 -15.45 3.93
C LYS A 2 -24.85 -16.23 2.73
N GLN A 3 -25.72 -16.79 1.88
CA GLN A 3 -25.30 -17.55 0.69
C GLN A 3 -24.54 -16.68 -0.34
N THR A 4 -25.00 -15.44 -0.55
CA THR A 4 -24.37 -14.50 -1.48
C THR A 4 -22.96 -14.13 -1.04
N LEU A 5 -22.77 -13.85 0.26
CA LEU A 5 -21.45 -13.57 0.85
C LEU A 5 -20.49 -14.75 0.72
N GLN A 6 -20.97 -15.96 1.00
CA GLN A 6 -20.17 -17.18 0.85
C GLN A 6 -19.75 -17.42 -0.60
N ASN A 7 -20.65 -17.19 -1.56
CA ASN A 7 -20.33 -17.33 -2.98
C ASN A 7 -19.29 -16.28 -3.43
N MET A 8 -19.43 -15.03 -2.99
CA MET A 8 -18.45 -13.97 -3.28
C MET A 8 -17.07 -14.29 -2.71
N TYR A 9 -17.02 -14.77 -1.45
CA TYR A 9 -15.77 -15.19 -0.82
C TYR A 9 -15.12 -16.39 -1.54
N GLY A 10 -15.91 -17.36 -1.98
CA GLY A 10 -15.43 -18.49 -2.78
C GLY A 10 -14.83 -18.07 -4.13
N ALA A 11 -15.46 -17.12 -4.82
CA ALA A 11 -14.93 -16.55 -6.06
C ALA A 11 -13.63 -15.77 -5.80
N TYR A 12 -13.60 -14.94 -4.75
CA TYR A 12 -12.41 -14.20 -4.32
C TYR A 12 -11.22 -15.12 -4.05
N THR A 13 -11.40 -16.13 -3.19
CA THR A 13 -10.33 -17.08 -2.83
C THR A 13 -9.82 -17.87 -4.04
N THR A 14 -10.69 -18.19 -5.02
CA THR A 14 -10.26 -18.85 -6.26
C THR A 14 -9.38 -17.94 -7.11
N LEU A 15 -9.75 -16.68 -7.25
CA LEU A 15 -8.97 -15.68 -8.00
C LEU A 15 -7.64 -15.38 -7.31
N GLU A 16 -7.67 -15.15 -6.00
CA GLU A 16 -6.50 -14.87 -5.17
C GLU A 16 -5.47 -16.02 -5.26
N ASN A 17 -5.91 -17.26 -5.12
CA ASN A 17 -5.06 -18.44 -5.28
C ASN A 17 -4.48 -18.58 -6.70
N GLY A 18 -5.20 -18.10 -7.72
CA GLY A 18 -4.71 -18.03 -9.10
C GLY A 18 -3.62 -16.96 -9.26
N TYR A 19 -3.84 -15.76 -8.72
CA TYR A 19 -2.89 -14.64 -8.77
C TYR A 19 -1.62 -14.93 -7.97
N ASN A 20 -1.73 -15.49 -6.76
CA ASN A 20 -0.59 -15.82 -5.90
C ASN A 20 0.34 -16.89 -6.52
N LYS A 21 -0.15 -17.73 -7.43
CA LYS A 21 0.67 -18.68 -8.21
C LYS A 21 1.49 -17.99 -9.32
N VAL A 22 1.11 -16.79 -9.73
CA VAL A 22 1.81 -15.97 -10.72
C VAL A 22 2.63 -14.90 -9.96
N LYS A 23 3.81 -15.33 -9.53
CA LYS A 23 4.67 -14.85 -8.44
C LYS A 23 5.08 -13.35 -8.32
N ASP A 24 4.47 -12.36 -8.97
CA ASP A 24 5.11 -11.01 -9.01
C ASP A 24 4.19 -9.78 -9.12
N VAL A 25 2.93 -9.83 -8.71
CA VAL A 25 2.04 -8.68 -8.91
C VAL A 25 1.34 -8.23 -7.63
N THR A 26 2.09 -7.55 -6.75
CA THR A 26 1.52 -6.71 -5.68
C THR A 26 0.45 -5.73 -6.21
N SER A 27 0.60 -5.27 -7.46
CA SER A 27 -0.39 -4.42 -8.13
C SER A 27 -1.70 -5.15 -8.47
N GLY A 28 -1.68 -6.46 -8.65
CA GLY A 28 -2.81 -7.29 -9.08
C GLY A 28 -3.69 -7.68 -7.90
N ASN A 29 -3.09 -8.00 -6.75
CA ASN A 29 -3.84 -8.32 -5.54
C ASN A 29 -4.69 -7.15 -5.06
N TYR A 30 -4.18 -5.91 -5.08
CA TYR A 30 -4.98 -4.73 -4.70
C TYR A 30 -6.29 -4.60 -5.49
N SER A 31 -6.23 -4.74 -6.83
CA SER A 31 -7.44 -4.60 -7.65
C SER A 31 -8.47 -5.68 -7.33
N LEU A 32 -8.02 -6.89 -6.96
CA LEU A 32 -8.91 -7.96 -6.54
C LEU A 32 -9.58 -7.64 -5.20
N HIS A 33 -8.81 -7.18 -4.20
CA HIS A 33 -9.36 -6.74 -2.92
C HIS A 33 -10.35 -5.61 -3.08
N GLN A 34 -10.01 -4.59 -3.86
CA GLN A 34 -10.87 -3.43 -4.08
C GLN A 34 -12.23 -3.86 -4.66
N VAL A 35 -12.22 -4.63 -5.76
CA VAL A 35 -13.46 -5.11 -6.39
C VAL A 35 -14.29 -5.96 -5.43
N PHE A 36 -13.65 -6.83 -4.66
CA PHE A 36 -14.33 -7.67 -3.68
C PHE A 36 -14.96 -6.83 -2.55
N LEU A 37 -14.19 -5.92 -1.95
CA LEU A 37 -14.63 -5.08 -0.84
C LEU A 37 -15.72 -4.09 -1.28
N ASP A 38 -15.62 -3.51 -2.48
CA ASP A 38 -16.67 -2.67 -3.06
C ASP A 38 -17.98 -3.46 -3.23
N GLY A 39 -17.88 -4.69 -3.77
CA GLY A 39 -19.03 -5.58 -3.89
C GLY A 39 -19.62 -5.94 -2.52
N LEU A 40 -18.77 -6.20 -1.53
CA LEU A 40 -19.18 -6.55 -0.17
C LEU A 40 -19.91 -5.39 0.52
N LEU A 41 -19.40 -4.16 0.38
CA LEU A 41 -20.01 -2.94 0.90
C LEU A 41 -21.34 -2.62 0.22
N ALA A 42 -21.51 -2.96 -1.06
CA ALA A 42 -22.76 -2.77 -1.79
C ALA A 42 -23.89 -3.68 -1.28
N VAL A 43 -23.56 -4.87 -0.75
CA VAL A 43 -24.55 -5.88 -0.34
C VAL A 43 -24.74 -5.99 1.18
N SER A 44 -23.92 -5.32 1.99
CA SER A 44 -23.96 -5.39 3.45
C SER A 44 -24.02 -3.99 4.12
N PRO A 45 -25.23 -3.47 4.39
CA PRO A 45 -25.41 -2.16 5.05
C PRO A 45 -24.79 -2.11 6.46
N THR A 46 -24.76 -3.24 7.18
CA THR A 46 -24.15 -3.33 8.51
C THR A 46 -22.64 -3.10 8.44
N ILE A 47 -21.98 -3.66 7.42
CA ILE A 47 -20.53 -3.49 7.21
C ILE A 47 -20.21 -2.08 6.73
N LYS A 48 -21.08 -1.50 5.90
CA LYS A 48 -20.95 -0.13 5.40
C LYS A 48 -20.93 0.92 6.53
N ASN A 49 -21.52 0.62 7.68
CA ASN A 49 -21.55 1.53 8.83
C ASN A 49 -20.25 1.50 9.67
N TYR A 50 -19.31 0.59 9.38
CA TYR A 50 -18.00 0.57 10.03
C TYR A 50 -17.06 1.56 9.34
N VAL A 51 -16.91 2.74 9.94
CA VAL A 51 -16.17 3.89 9.39
C VAL A 51 -14.76 3.49 8.90
N HIS A 52 -14.04 2.70 9.68
CA HIS A 52 -12.66 2.32 9.39
C HIS A 52 -12.49 1.44 8.13
N VAL A 53 -13.53 0.73 7.66
CA VAL A 53 -13.42 -0.11 6.46
C VAL A 53 -13.11 0.73 5.22
N ALA A 54 -13.80 1.86 5.07
CA ALA A 54 -13.57 2.76 3.95
C ALA A 54 -12.17 3.41 4.04
N ASP A 55 -11.74 3.77 5.26
CA ASP A 55 -10.44 4.38 5.47
C ASP A 55 -9.29 3.42 5.16
N ILE A 56 -9.38 2.14 5.55
CA ILE A 56 -8.40 1.09 5.21
C ILE A 56 -8.22 1.00 3.69
N ILE A 57 -9.32 0.95 2.94
CA ILE A 57 -9.29 0.84 1.46
C ILE A 57 -8.68 2.11 0.84
N SER A 58 -9.05 3.27 1.37
CA SER A 58 -8.51 4.57 0.94
C SER A 58 -7.00 4.66 1.21
N ASP A 59 -6.54 4.19 2.37
CA ASP A 59 -5.13 4.26 2.76
C ASP A 59 -4.26 3.32 1.95
N GLU A 60 -4.75 2.13 1.60
CA GLU A 60 -4.10 1.26 0.63
C GLU A 60 -3.92 1.96 -0.73
N ALA A 61 -4.97 2.62 -1.24
CA ALA A 61 -4.88 3.38 -2.49
C ALA A 61 -3.79 4.48 -2.43
N LYS A 62 -3.70 5.18 -1.28
CA LYS A 62 -2.67 6.20 -1.03
C LYS A 62 -1.28 5.57 -0.98
N ILE A 63 -1.10 4.45 -0.27
CA ILE A 63 0.17 3.70 -0.21
C ILE A 63 0.66 3.43 -1.64
N LEU A 64 -0.20 2.82 -2.47
CA LEU A 64 0.15 2.44 -3.84
C LEU A 64 0.50 3.64 -4.72
N SER A 65 -0.30 4.70 -4.65
CA SER A 65 -0.06 5.93 -5.42
C SER A 65 1.23 6.64 -4.99
N GLU A 66 1.42 6.83 -3.68
CA GLU A 66 2.55 7.56 -3.12
C GLU A 66 3.89 6.85 -3.37
N TYR A 67 3.96 5.52 -3.22
CA TYR A 67 5.21 4.79 -3.50
C TYR A 67 5.53 4.77 -4.99
N LYS A 68 4.54 4.52 -5.88
CA LYS A 68 4.76 4.46 -7.34
C LYS A 68 5.28 5.79 -7.85
N SER A 69 4.65 6.89 -7.42
CA SER A 69 5.06 8.25 -7.76
C SER A 69 6.48 8.55 -7.27
N ALA A 70 6.78 8.25 -6.00
CA ALA A 70 8.11 8.50 -5.43
C ALA A 70 9.21 7.67 -6.13
N LEU A 71 8.99 6.38 -6.33
CA LEU A 71 9.95 5.49 -6.99
C LEU A 71 10.23 5.94 -8.43
N SER A 72 9.21 6.34 -9.18
CA SER A 72 9.36 6.90 -10.52
C SER A 72 10.18 8.21 -10.51
N GLY A 73 9.91 9.10 -9.54
CA GLY A 73 10.69 10.32 -9.34
C GLY A 73 12.16 10.05 -9.00
N PHE A 74 12.45 9.03 -8.19
CA PHE A 74 13.83 8.67 -7.84
C PHE A 74 14.58 8.05 -9.02
N LYS A 75 13.94 7.16 -9.78
CA LYS A 75 14.52 6.55 -10.99
C LYS A 75 14.85 7.60 -12.05
N SER A 76 13.92 8.52 -12.32
CA SER A 76 14.11 9.59 -13.32
C SER A 76 15.13 10.66 -12.91
N SER A 77 15.43 10.78 -11.62
CA SER A 77 16.36 11.81 -11.14
C SER A 77 17.84 11.57 -11.49
N SER A 78 18.24 10.32 -11.78
CA SER A 78 19.64 9.92 -11.99
C SER A 78 20.62 10.19 -10.82
N PHE A 79 20.14 10.67 -9.66
CA PHE A 79 20.98 10.92 -8.47
C PHE A 79 21.13 9.70 -7.54
N PHE A 80 20.39 8.63 -7.80
CA PHE A 80 20.49 7.37 -7.07
C PHE A 80 21.18 6.32 -7.93
N LYS A 81 22.12 5.60 -7.32
CA LYS A 81 22.78 4.43 -7.96
C LYS A 81 21.82 3.25 -8.00
N THR A 82 22.06 2.29 -8.89
CA THR A 82 21.24 1.07 -9.03
C THR A 82 21.00 0.38 -7.68
N LYS A 83 22.05 0.12 -6.90
CA LYS A 83 21.93 -0.52 -5.57
C LYS A 83 21.06 0.27 -4.58
N GLU A 84 21.04 1.60 -4.68
CA GLU A 84 20.18 2.45 -3.83
C GLU A 84 18.72 2.37 -4.28
N LEU A 85 18.47 2.30 -5.59
CA LEU A 85 17.14 2.08 -6.17
C LEU A 85 16.61 0.68 -5.82
N ASP A 86 17.47 -0.34 -5.79
CA ASP A 86 17.12 -1.69 -5.37
C ASP A 86 16.72 -1.71 -3.89
N TYR A 87 17.49 -1.03 -3.03
CA TYR A 87 17.15 -0.87 -1.61
C TYR A 87 15.82 -0.14 -1.42
N ILE A 88 15.62 0.99 -2.10
CA ILE A 88 14.37 1.76 -2.09
C ILE A 88 13.19 0.86 -2.51
N SER A 89 13.35 0.11 -3.60
CA SER A 89 12.31 -0.81 -4.09
C SER A 89 12.00 -1.89 -3.07
N GLY A 90 13.01 -2.49 -2.44
CA GLY A 90 12.82 -3.51 -1.41
C GLY A 90 12.14 -2.99 -0.14
N VAL A 91 12.36 -1.73 0.25
CA VAL A 91 11.62 -1.11 1.36
C VAL A 91 10.15 -0.93 0.99
N TYR A 92 9.85 -0.45 -0.22
CA TYR A 92 8.45 -0.31 -0.66
C TYR A 92 7.74 -1.65 -0.76
N THR A 93 8.38 -2.68 -1.32
CA THR A 93 7.81 -4.03 -1.41
C THR A 93 7.38 -4.51 -0.03
N LYS A 94 8.23 -4.40 0.99
CA LYS A 94 7.87 -4.82 2.36
C LYS A 94 6.68 -4.07 2.94
N ILE A 95 6.55 -2.78 2.66
CA ILE A 95 5.43 -1.97 3.17
C ILE A 95 4.13 -2.36 2.45
N VAL A 96 4.18 -2.50 1.13
CA VAL A 96 3.04 -2.87 0.29
C VAL A 96 2.58 -4.30 0.58
N ASP A 97 3.49 -5.26 0.73
CA ASP A 97 3.12 -6.64 1.06
C ASP A 97 2.40 -6.71 2.42
N GLY A 98 2.85 -5.90 3.39
CA GLY A 98 2.19 -5.78 4.68
C GLY A 98 0.81 -5.14 4.58
N SER A 99 0.63 -4.13 3.73
CA SER A 99 -0.66 -3.46 3.55
C SER A 99 -1.67 -4.34 2.80
N VAL A 100 -1.22 -5.12 1.81
CA VAL A 100 -2.04 -6.16 1.17
C VAL A 100 -2.46 -7.23 2.18
N SER A 101 -1.55 -7.66 3.06
CA SER A 101 -1.88 -8.62 4.13
C SER A 101 -2.97 -8.10 5.10
N ASN A 102 -3.04 -6.78 5.30
CA ASN A 102 -4.14 -6.16 6.06
C ASN A 102 -5.47 -6.23 5.33
N LEU A 103 -5.48 -6.14 4.00
CA LEU A 103 -6.69 -6.33 3.20
C LEU A 103 -7.16 -7.79 3.24
N ASP A 104 -6.25 -8.77 3.20
CA ASP A 104 -6.59 -10.18 3.41
C ASP A 104 -7.26 -10.39 4.78
N ALA A 105 -6.67 -9.83 5.84
CA ALA A 105 -7.24 -9.89 7.18
C ALA A 105 -8.63 -9.24 7.24
N LEU A 106 -8.80 -8.08 6.60
CA LEU A 106 -10.09 -7.39 6.55
C LEU A 106 -11.15 -8.25 5.86
N VAL A 107 -10.81 -8.88 4.72
CA VAL A 107 -11.73 -9.79 4.02
C VAL A 107 -12.14 -10.96 4.91
N MET A 108 -11.20 -11.58 5.64
CA MET A 108 -11.53 -12.67 6.57
C MET A 108 -12.49 -12.21 7.69
N VAL A 109 -12.23 -11.05 8.28
CA VAL A 109 -13.04 -10.48 9.37
C VAL A 109 -14.45 -10.14 8.92
N LEU A 110 -14.58 -9.56 7.73
CA LEU A 110 -15.88 -9.16 7.17
C LEU A 110 -16.72 -10.33 6.65
N THR A 111 -16.08 -11.46 6.34
CA THR A 111 -16.78 -12.68 5.87
C THR A 111 -16.96 -13.73 6.96
N ALA A 112 -16.38 -13.53 8.15
CA ALA A 112 -16.58 -14.39 9.31
C ALA A 112 -18.06 -14.44 9.71
N ASN A 113 -18.58 -15.63 9.95
CA ASN A 113 -19.93 -15.80 10.46
C ASN A 113 -19.99 -15.52 11.98
N GLN A 114 -21.18 -15.19 12.49
CA GLN A 114 -21.40 -14.86 13.91
C GLN A 114 -21.04 -15.99 14.89
N THR A 115 -20.96 -17.25 14.41
CA THR A 115 -20.52 -18.37 15.26
C THR A 115 -19.01 -18.43 15.45
N ARG A 116 -18.23 -17.70 14.64
CA ARG A 116 -16.76 -17.67 14.68
C ARG A 116 -16.20 -16.39 15.31
N MET A 117 -16.97 -15.30 15.27
CA MET A 117 -16.54 -13.98 15.75
C MET A 117 -17.77 -13.15 16.13
N SER A 118 -17.80 -12.67 17.36
CA SER A 118 -18.81 -11.72 17.84
C SER A 118 -18.66 -10.36 17.15
N ASP A 119 -19.67 -9.51 17.27
CA ASP A 119 -19.63 -8.19 16.63
C ASP A 119 -18.58 -7.27 17.29
N ASP A 120 -18.38 -7.38 18.61
CA ASP A 120 -17.36 -6.61 19.35
C ASP A 120 -15.93 -7.05 19.00
N GLU A 121 -15.69 -8.36 18.88
CA GLU A 121 -14.41 -8.89 18.41
C GLU A 121 -14.13 -8.45 16.97
N ARG A 122 -15.17 -8.43 16.12
CA ARG A 122 -15.05 -7.96 14.74
C ARG A 122 -14.62 -6.50 14.66
N LEU A 123 -15.25 -5.64 15.47
CA LEU A 123 -14.89 -4.23 15.56
C LEU A 123 -13.45 -4.03 16.04
N THR A 124 -13.07 -4.73 17.11
CA THR A 124 -11.71 -4.66 17.66
C THR A 124 -10.66 -5.06 16.61
N GLU A 125 -10.95 -6.09 15.82
CA GLU A 125 -10.03 -6.55 14.78
C GLU A 125 -9.97 -5.58 13.59
N ILE A 126 -11.10 -4.97 13.20
CA ILE A 126 -11.13 -3.89 12.20
C ILE A 126 -10.27 -2.70 12.66
N ASP A 127 -10.39 -2.28 13.92
CA ASP A 127 -9.60 -1.18 14.48
C ASP A 127 -8.10 -1.52 14.49
N ARG A 128 -7.75 -2.77 14.82
CA ARG A 128 -6.36 -3.25 14.78
C ARG A 128 -5.80 -3.19 13.35
N ILE A 129 -6.58 -3.64 12.36
CA ILE A 129 -6.18 -3.60 10.94
C ILE A 129 -6.04 -2.16 10.46
N TYR A 130 -6.97 -1.29 10.84
CA TYR A 130 -6.92 0.14 10.52
C TYR A 130 -5.64 0.79 11.04
N ASN A 131 -5.31 0.59 12.32
CA ASN A 131 -4.09 1.15 12.91
C ASN A 131 -2.81 0.64 12.20
N ASP A 132 -2.75 -0.65 11.87
CA ASP A 132 -1.58 -1.18 11.14
C ASP A 132 -1.49 -0.62 9.71
N MET A 133 -2.64 -0.39 9.05
CA MET A 133 -2.69 0.24 7.73
C MET A 133 -2.20 1.70 7.78
N GLU A 134 -2.63 2.48 8.76
CA GLU A 134 -2.12 3.83 8.98
C GLU A 134 -0.61 3.84 9.21
N ASP A 135 -0.07 2.89 9.97
CA ASP A 135 1.36 2.73 10.19
C ASP A 135 2.12 2.43 8.88
N LYS A 136 1.55 1.63 7.97
CA LYS A 136 2.13 1.40 6.63
C LYS A 136 2.13 2.66 5.79
N LEU A 137 1.03 3.41 5.77
CA LEU A 137 0.95 4.69 5.06
C LEU A 137 1.96 5.71 5.60
N ASN A 138 2.07 5.82 6.92
CA ASN A 138 3.06 6.67 7.58
C ASN A 138 4.49 6.22 7.27
N SER A 139 4.74 4.91 7.18
CA SER A 139 6.04 4.36 6.77
C SER A 139 6.43 4.77 5.35
N VAL A 140 5.51 4.70 4.38
CA VAL A 140 5.75 5.19 3.00
C VAL A 140 6.11 6.67 3.02
N ARG A 141 5.31 7.50 3.71
CA ARG A 141 5.50 8.96 3.79
C ARG A 141 6.84 9.32 4.42
N ASN A 142 7.18 8.68 5.53
CA ASN A 142 8.43 8.92 6.24
C ASN A 142 9.63 8.51 5.40
N PHE A 143 9.56 7.37 4.71
CA PHE A 143 10.61 6.92 3.81
C PHE A 143 10.78 7.88 2.63
N ASN A 144 9.67 8.28 1.99
CA ASN A 144 9.65 9.25 0.90
C ASN A 144 10.30 10.58 1.32
N LYS A 145 9.97 11.09 2.51
CA LYS A 145 10.55 12.33 3.06
C LYS A 145 12.08 12.22 3.20
N LYS A 146 12.57 11.11 3.75
CA LYS A 146 14.02 10.85 3.90
C LYS A 146 14.73 10.78 2.55
N ALA A 147 14.20 9.98 1.61
CA ALA A 147 14.79 9.82 0.29
C ALA A 147 14.78 11.13 -0.52
N LYS A 148 13.69 11.92 -0.46
CA LYS A 148 13.62 13.25 -1.07
C LYS A 148 14.64 14.22 -0.49
N SER A 149 14.89 14.18 0.83
CA SER A 149 15.92 15.01 1.46
C SER A 149 17.32 14.73 0.90
N ILE A 150 17.68 13.44 0.78
CA ILE A 150 18.95 13.00 0.17
C ILE A 150 19.04 13.48 -1.28
N LEU A 151 17.95 13.34 -2.05
CA LEU A 151 17.90 13.80 -3.43
C LEU A 151 18.17 15.32 -3.54
N THR A 152 17.51 16.13 -2.71
CA THR A 152 17.69 17.59 -2.69
C THR A 152 19.13 17.96 -2.32
N GLN A 153 19.71 17.29 -1.32
CA GLN A 153 21.11 17.51 -0.93
C GLN A 153 22.07 17.21 -2.09
N ARG A 154 21.89 16.08 -2.79
CA ARG A 154 22.73 15.70 -3.95
C ARG A 154 22.60 16.69 -5.10
N LYS A 155 21.38 17.18 -5.37
CA LYS A 155 21.13 18.22 -6.38
C LYS A 155 21.87 19.52 -6.07
N SER A 156 21.82 19.98 -4.81
CA SER A 156 22.54 21.18 -4.37
C SER A 156 24.04 21.04 -4.60
N LEU A 157 24.63 19.93 -4.14
CA LEU A 157 26.07 19.68 -4.27
C LEU A 157 26.54 19.67 -5.74
N GLN A 158 25.74 19.10 -6.65
CA GLN A 158 26.08 19.12 -8.09
C GLN A 158 26.00 20.54 -8.67
N SER A 159 24.99 21.33 -8.27
CA SER A 159 24.84 22.72 -8.69
C SER A 159 26.01 23.59 -8.23
N ASP A 160 26.39 23.47 -6.96
CA ASP A 160 27.48 24.23 -6.35
C ASP A 160 28.82 23.92 -7.04
N HIS A 161 29.10 22.63 -7.26
CA HIS A 161 30.29 22.19 -8.00
C HIS A 161 30.30 22.73 -9.44
N SER A 162 29.17 22.72 -10.14
CA SER A 162 29.08 23.26 -11.51
C SER A 162 29.32 24.78 -11.57
N THR A 163 28.92 25.50 -10.51
CA THR A 163 29.11 26.95 -10.38
C THR A 163 30.57 27.27 -10.14
N GLN A 164 31.23 26.56 -9.22
CA GLN A 164 32.67 26.70 -8.95
C GLN A 164 33.53 26.44 -10.19
N GLN A 165 33.20 25.40 -10.97
CA GLN A 165 33.93 25.11 -12.21
C GLN A 165 33.82 26.22 -13.26
N LYS A 166 32.67 26.90 -13.34
CA LYS A 166 32.50 28.04 -14.26
C LYS A 166 33.33 29.24 -13.81
N LEU A 167 33.35 29.52 -12.50
CA LEU A 167 34.16 30.59 -11.93
C LEU A 167 35.66 30.35 -12.17
N ASN A 168 36.15 29.14 -11.92
CA ASN A 168 37.57 28.79 -12.12
C ASN A 168 38.02 28.81 -13.59
N LYS A 169 37.10 28.74 -14.56
CA LYS A 169 37.41 28.89 -15.99
C LYS A 169 37.34 30.33 -16.48
N ALA A 170 36.79 31.23 -15.68
CA ALA A 170 36.62 32.64 -16.00
C ALA A 170 37.80 33.51 -15.54
N TYR A 171 38.74 32.93 -14.79
CA TYR A 171 40.03 33.51 -14.38
C TYR A 171 41.17 32.70 -15.00
#